data_AF-A0A950RQF3-F1
#
_entry.id   AF-A0A950RQF3-F1
#
_cell.length_a   1.000
_cell.length_b   1.000
_cell.length_c   1.000
_cell.angle_alpha   90.00
_cell.angle_beta   90.00
_cell.angle_gamma   90.00
#
_symmetry.space_group_name_H-M   'P 1'
#
loop_
_entity.id
_entity.type
_entity.pdbx_description
1 polymer ?
#
loop_
_entity_poly.entity_id
_entity_poly.type
_entity_poly.pdbx_seq_one_letter_code
_entity_poly.pdbx_strand_id
1 'polypeptide(L)'
;MRRFARGVIRVIVRRDLAKIFRVHNEAEPRGGSLAPRPEPGSASTAVAEPAPLTGGVGLFDHSARDPFGASAGRWAGVIGLLVVLVSTSALIFANPSFSTGKAGGVPDQLGQPAAAAAGPQVAPGSPAAEGQAIIASKPCVGCHTIPGVPGANGTVGPNLAGVASRPTIAGGAVPNNGPDDLKAWIMNPPGLKPGTAMPNLGLSDDEATKIVAYLETLK
;
A
#
# COMPACT_ATOMS: atom_id res chain seq x y z
N MET A 1 -26.03 -28.84 34.09
CA MET A 1 -24.91 -27.93 34.40
C MET A 1 -24.95 -26.73 33.45
N ARG A 2 -25.74 -25.69 33.77
CA ARG A 2 -25.94 -24.49 32.90
C ARG A 2 -26.22 -23.26 33.77
N ARG A 3 -25.30 -22.82 34.64
CA ARG A 3 -25.46 -21.58 35.45
C ARG A 3 -24.15 -20.89 35.89
N PHE A 4 -23.07 -20.88 35.09
CA PHE A 4 -21.83 -20.19 35.52
C PHE A 4 -21.12 -19.29 34.50
N ALA A 5 -21.65 -19.10 33.28
CA ALA A 5 -20.95 -18.36 32.21
C ALA A 5 -21.56 -16.98 31.86
N ARG A 6 -22.13 -16.25 32.83
CA ARG A 6 -22.71 -14.91 32.58
C ARG A 6 -22.14 -13.77 33.44
N GLY A 7 -21.16 -14.03 34.30
CA GLY A 7 -20.65 -13.04 35.27
C GLY A 7 -19.44 -12.21 34.83
N VAL A 8 -18.63 -12.67 33.87
CA VAL A 8 -17.27 -12.11 33.65
C VAL A 8 -17.21 -11.05 32.52
N ILE A 9 -18.21 -11.00 31.63
CA ILE A 9 -18.19 -10.12 30.46
C ILE A 9 -18.56 -8.66 30.81
N ARG A 10 -19.19 -8.40 31.97
CA ARG A 10 -19.67 -7.04 32.31
C ARG A 10 -18.62 -6.11 32.92
N VAL A 11 -17.45 -6.61 33.30
CA VAL A 11 -16.39 -5.83 33.97
C VAL A 11 -15.41 -5.19 32.98
N ILE A 12 -15.25 -5.75 31.78
CA ILE A 12 -14.23 -5.30 30.81
C ILE A 12 -14.66 -4.04 30.03
N VAL A 13 -15.97 -3.76 29.90
CA VAL A 13 -16.46 -2.65 29.05
C VAL A 13 -16.54 -1.29 29.78
N ARG A 14 -16.37 -1.23 31.11
CA ARG A 14 -16.54 0.03 31.87
C ARG A 14 -15.27 0.84 32.14
N ARG A 15 -14.07 0.30 31.90
CA ARG A 15 -12.85 0.91 32.46
C ARG A 15 -12.11 1.91 31.55
N ASP A 16 -12.55 2.10 30.30
CA ASP A 16 -11.84 3.00 29.37
C ASP A 16 -12.69 4.06 28.63
N LEU A 17 -13.98 4.20 28.94
CA LEU A 17 -14.79 5.27 28.32
C LEU A 17 -14.39 6.68 28.81
N ALA A 18 -13.92 6.81 30.05
CA ALA A 18 -13.53 8.10 30.63
C ALA A 18 -12.22 8.68 30.03
N LYS A 19 -11.33 7.82 29.50
CA LYS A 19 -10.10 8.28 28.83
C LYS A 19 -10.34 8.70 27.39
N ILE A 20 -11.22 7.99 26.68
CA ILE A 20 -11.59 8.31 25.30
C ILE A 20 -12.30 9.68 25.23
N PHE A 21 -13.13 10.02 26.22
CA PHE A 21 -13.83 11.31 26.25
C PHE A 21 -12.91 12.52 26.51
N ARG A 22 -11.73 12.30 27.11
CA ARG A 22 -10.77 13.37 27.41
C ARG A 22 -9.97 13.78 26.17
N VAL A 23 -9.58 12.82 25.34
CA VAL A 23 -8.82 13.09 24.09
C VAL A 23 -9.65 13.91 23.10
N HIS A 24 -10.97 13.72 23.06
CA HIS A 24 -11.86 14.45 22.14
C HIS A 24 -12.36 15.81 22.64
N ASN A 25 -11.98 16.25 23.85
CA ASN A 25 -12.47 17.51 24.43
C ASN A 25 -11.34 18.49 24.81
N GLU A 26 -10.10 18.24 24.40
CA GLU A 26 -9.05 19.24 24.51
C GLU A 26 -9.23 20.26 23.38
N ALA A 27 -9.35 21.54 23.74
CA ALA A 27 -9.44 22.62 22.78
C ALA A 27 -8.12 22.73 22.00
N GLU A 28 -8.21 22.74 20.67
CA GLU A 28 -7.07 22.96 19.79
C GLU A 28 -6.35 24.27 20.15
N PRO A 29 -5.02 24.29 20.38
CA PRO A 29 -4.32 25.53 20.62
C PRO A 29 -4.44 26.43 19.39
N ARG A 30 -4.87 27.69 19.61
CA ARG A 30 -5.04 28.68 18.54
C ARG A 30 -3.73 28.82 17.75
N GLY A 31 -3.83 28.67 16.43
CA GLY A 31 -2.73 28.95 15.52
C GLY A 31 -2.29 30.40 15.63
N GLY A 32 -1.04 30.62 16.04
CA GLY A 32 -0.42 31.94 16.04
C GLY A 32 0.41 32.24 17.28
N SER A 33 1.65 31.71 17.34
CA SER A 33 2.80 32.33 18.01
C SER A 33 4.01 31.42 17.81
N LEU A 34 4.65 31.51 16.64
CA LEU A 34 6.04 31.09 16.53
C LEU A 34 6.86 32.01 17.44
N ALA A 35 7.59 31.42 18.38
CA ALA A 35 8.54 32.16 19.20
C ALA A 35 9.57 32.87 18.28
N PRO A 36 9.96 34.12 18.56
CA PRO A 36 10.93 34.83 17.74
C PRO A 36 12.29 34.13 17.78
N ARG A 37 12.97 34.07 16.63
CA ARG A 37 14.37 33.62 16.54
C ARG A 37 15.25 34.55 17.37
N PRO A 38 16.19 34.03 18.17
CA PRO A 38 17.20 34.87 18.79
C PRO A 38 18.16 35.42 17.71
N GLU A 39 18.39 36.72 17.76
CA GLU A 39 19.36 37.44 16.91
C GLU A 39 20.79 37.02 17.29
N PRO A 40 21.71 36.86 16.31
CA PRO A 40 23.08 36.49 16.57
C PRO A 40 23.89 37.75 16.94
N GLY A 41 24.06 38.02 18.23
CA GLY A 41 25.00 39.06 18.64
C GLY A 41 24.92 39.50 20.10
N SER A 42 25.58 38.76 20.99
CA SER A 42 26.36 39.34 22.10
C SER A 42 27.02 38.22 22.89
N ALA A 43 28.26 37.89 22.52
CA ALA A 43 29.20 37.30 23.45
C ALA A 43 29.48 38.34 24.54
N SER A 44 29.21 38.00 25.79
CA SER A 44 29.82 38.67 26.93
C SER A 44 30.43 37.63 27.85
N THR A 45 31.72 37.81 28.06
CA THR A 45 32.62 37.04 28.91
C THR A 45 32.15 37.05 30.36
N ALA A 46 31.82 35.89 30.89
CA ALA A 46 31.85 35.64 32.33
C ALA A 46 32.33 34.21 32.56
N VAL A 47 33.54 34.11 33.08
CA VAL A 47 34.13 32.88 33.63
C VAL A 47 33.33 32.53 34.87
N ALA A 48 32.69 31.35 34.89
CA ALA A 48 32.08 30.77 36.07
C ALA A 48 32.54 29.30 36.19
N GLU A 49 33.02 28.96 37.38
CA GLU A 49 33.57 27.67 37.80
C GLU A 49 32.60 26.48 37.59
N PRO A 50 33.11 25.23 37.50
CA PRO A 50 32.28 24.05 37.26
C PRO A 50 31.47 23.66 38.51
N ALA A 51 30.18 24.00 38.52
CA ALA A 51 29.23 23.41 39.47
C ALA A 51 28.94 21.94 39.10
N PRO A 52 28.79 21.03 40.09
CA PRO A 52 28.52 19.63 39.83
C PRO A 52 27.16 19.45 39.15
N LEU A 53 27.17 18.70 38.05
CA LEU A 53 26.01 18.33 37.24
C LEU A 53 25.09 17.39 38.04
N THR A 54 24.26 17.93 38.91
CA THR A 54 23.14 17.19 39.49
C THR A 54 21.82 17.77 38.97
N GLY A 55 21.19 17.05 38.06
CA GLY A 55 19.73 17.09 37.86
C GLY A 55 19.21 18.05 36.80
N GLY A 56 19.54 17.79 35.53
CA GLY A 56 18.81 18.33 34.38
C GLY A 56 17.69 17.39 33.96
N VAL A 57 16.45 17.82 34.21
CA VAL A 57 15.17 17.22 33.81
C VAL A 57 15.14 16.93 32.31
N GLY A 58 14.88 15.67 31.90
CA GLY A 58 14.38 15.41 30.54
C GLY A 58 14.72 14.09 29.86
N LEU A 59 15.63 13.25 30.37
CA LEU A 59 15.85 11.94 29.76
C LEU A 59 14.93 10.90 30.42
N PHE A 60 13.75 10.71 29.84
CA PHE A 60 12.88 9.58 30.19
C PHE A 60 13.58 8.28 29.81
N ASP A 61 14.24 7.68 30.81
CA ASP A 61 14.69 6.30 30.77
C ASP A 61 13.45 5.39 30.66
N HIS A 62 13.14 4.93 29.45
CA HIS A 62 12.07 3.95 29.21
C HIS A 62 12.45 2.55 29.74
N SER A 63 13.70 2.36 30.17
CA SER A 63 14.25 1.10 30.67
C SER A 63 13.71 0.72 32.06
N ALA A 64 13.30 1.69 32.88
CA ALA A 64 12.99 1.44 34.29
C ALA A 64 11.59 0.85 34.56
N ARG A 65 10.78 0.54 33.53
CA ARG A 65 9.46 -0.10 33.72
C ARG A 65 9.19 -1.18 32.69
N ASP A 66 10.03 -2.21 32.68
CA ASP A 66 9.60 -3.50 32.15
C ASP A 66 8.66 -4.15 33.20
N PRO A 67 7.36 -4.35 32.90
CA PRO A 67 6.41 -4.97 33.84
C PRO A 67 6.67 -6.48 34.03
N PHE A 68 7.78 -7.00 33.51
CA PHE A 68 8.11 -8.42 33.44
C PHE A 68 9.52 -8.63 33.99
N GLY A 69 9.67 -9.45 35.04
CA GLY A 69 10.98 -9.75 35.64
C GLY A 69 11.95 -10.41 34.64
N ALA A 70 13.27 -10.33 34.90
CA ALA A 70 14.32 -10.79 33.97
C ALA A 70 14.20 -12.26 33.50
N SER A 71 13.40 -13.10 34.17
CA SER A 71 13.08 -14.47 33.78
C SER A 71 11.80 -14.62 32.95
N ALA A 72 10.90 -13.63 32.97
CA ALA A 72 9.58 -13.69 32.34
C ALA A 72 9.64 -13.59 30.80
N GLY A 73 10.61 -12.85 30.25
CA GLY A 73 10.76 -12.70 28.80
C GLY A 73 11.13 -13.99 28.06
N ARG A 74 11.95 -14.86 28.69
CA ARG A 74 12.38 -16.12 28.09
C ARG A 74 11.25 -17.14 28.01
N TRP A 75 10.45 -17.27 29.07
CA TRP A 75 9.33 -18.21 29.09
C TRP A 75 8.13 -17.71 28.27
N ALA A 76 7.86 -16.40 28.24
CA ALA A 76 6.83 -15.84 27.38
C ALA A 76 7.11 -16.09 25.89
N GLY A 77 8.38 -15.96 25.47
CA GLY A 77 8.79 -16.29 24.10
C GLY A 77 8.65 -17.77 23.77
N VAL A 78 9.08 -18.67 24.67
CA VAL A 78 8.97 -20.13 24.47
C VAL A 78 7.51 -20.58 24.46
N ILE A 79 6.67 -20.08 25.38
CA ILE A 79 5.24 -20.39 25.43
C ILE A 79 4.55 -19.84 24.19
N GLY A 80 4.87 -18.61 23.76
CA GLY A 80 4.35 -18.04 22.52
C GLY A 80 4.71 -18.88 21.30
N LEU A 81 5.97 -19.31 21.17
CA LEU A 81 6.42 -20.19 20.10
C LEU A 81 5.71 -21.54 20.12
N LEU A 82 5.56 -22.16 21.30
CA LEU A 82 4.85 -23.43 21.45
C LEU A 82 3.37 -23.30 21.09
N VAL A 83 2.69 -22.24 21.53
CA VAL A 83 1.28 -21.99 21.18
C VAL A 83 1.12 -21.80 19.68
N VAL A 84 2.03 -21.06 19.03
CA VAL A 84 2.02 -20.91 17.57
C VAL A 84 2.24 -22.26 16.89
N LEU A 85 3.28 -23.01 17.26
CA LEU A 85 3.59 -24.30 16.64
C LEU A 85 2.47 -25.33 16.80
N VAL A 86 1.85 -25.40 17.98
CA VAL A 86 0.72 -26.31 18.24
C VAL A 86 -0.50 -25.87 17.43
N SER A 87 -0.78 -24.57 17.38
CA SER A 87 -1.93 -24.02 16.64
C SER A 87 -1.77 -24.20 15.13
N THR A 88 -0.59 -23.93 14.57
CA THR A 88 -0.31 -24.15 13.15
C THR A 88 -0.35 -25.64 12.79
N SER A 89 0.22 -26.50 13.64
CA SER A 89 0.17 -27.96 13.41
C SER A 89 -1.27 -28.47 13.41
N ALA A 90 -2.09 -28.03 14.37
CA ALA A 90 -3.50 -28.39 14.42
C ALA A 90 -4.27 -27.95 13.16
N LEU A 91 -4.00 -26.74 12.65
CA LEU A 91 -4.63 -26.25 11.42
C LEU A 91 -4.19 -27.02 10.17
N ILE A 92 -2.93 -27.46 10.12
CA ILE A 92 -2.40 -28.30 9.02
C ILE A 92 -3.07 -29.67 9.06
N PHE A 93 -3.12 -30.34 10.22
CA PHE A 93 -3.73 -31.67 10.34
C PHE A 93 -5.25 -31.67 10.22
N ALA A 94 -5.92 -30.58 10.62
CA ALA A 94 -7.37 -30.44 10.46
C ALA A 94 -7.80 -30.10 9.02
N ASN A 95 -6.86 -29.70 8.15
CA ASN A 95 -7.17 -29.38 6.77
C ASN A 95 -6.68 -30.50 5.82
N PRO A 96 -7.59 -31.37 5.32
CA PRO A 96 -7.23 -32.51 4.46
C PRO A 96 -6.64 -32.10 3.11
N SER A 97 -6.70 -30.81 2.75
CA SER A 97 -6.09 -30.27 1.53
C SER A 97 -4.56 -30.38 1.55
N PHE A 98 -3.92 -30.41 2.72
CA PHE A 98 -2.48 -30.64 2.85
C PHE A 98 -2.12 -32.12 2.72
N SER A 99 -2.94 -33.03 3.26
CA SER A 99 -2.73 -34.48 3.14
C SER A 99 -2.96 -35.01 1.72
N THR A 100 -3.80 -34.34 0.94
CA THR A 100 -4.13 -34.72 -0.44
C THR A 100 -3.19 -34.07 -1.48
N GLY A 101 -2.18 -33.31 -1.06
CA GLY A 101 -1.25 -32.59 -1.94
C GLY A 101 -1.87 -31.38 -2.69
N LYS A 102 -3.16 -31.13 -2.50
CA LYS A 102 -3.91 -30.07 -3.20
C LYS A 102 -3.47 -28.66 -2.77
N ALA A 103 -2.97 -28.51 -1.54
CA ALA A 103 -2.47 -27.25 -1.02
C ALA A 103 -1.03 -26.91 -1.45
N GLY A 104 -0.29 -27.85 -2.05
CA GLY A 104 1.06 -27.58 -2.54
C GLY A 104 1.10 -26.75 -3.82
N GLY A 105 -0.02 -26.72 -4.57
CA GLY A 105 -0.03 -26.27 -5.96
C GLY A 105 0.85 -27.17 -6.82
N VAL A 106 0.40 -27.54 -8.03
CA VAL A 106 1.38 -27.96 -9.04
C VAL A 106 2.12 -26.70 -9.50
N PRO A 107 3.41 -26.77 -9.89
CA PRO A 107 4.14 -25.61 -10.43
C PRO A 107 3.38 -24.87 -11.53
N ASP A 108 2.52 -25.58 -12.26
CA ASP A 108 1.63 -25.08 -13.31
C ASP A 108 0.48 -24.17 -12.81
N GLN A 109 0.16 -24.18 -11.50
CA GLN A 109 -0.87 -23.33 -10.87
C GLN A 109 -0.32 -21.96 -10.46
N LEU A 110 0.99 -21.85 -10.22
CA LEU A 110 1.69 -20.58 -10.28
C LEU A 110 1.89 -20.32 -11.77
N GLY A 111 0.82 -19.88 -12.45
CA GLY A 111 0.86 -19.65 -13.90
C GLY A 111 2.20 -19.07 -14.27
N GLN A 112 2.90 -19.76 -15.18
CA GLN A 112 4.29 -19.49 -15.57
C GLN A 112 4.54 -17.99 -15.44
N PRO A 113 5.55 -17.51 -14.68
CA PRO A 113 5.84 -16.09 -14.63
C PRO A 113 5.91 -15.66 -16.08
N ALA A 114 4.93 -14.88 -16.52
CA ALA A 114 4.73 -14.62 -17.93
C ALA A 114 6.04 -13.99 -18.38
N ALA A 115 6.91 -14.79 -19.01
CA ALA A 115 8.20 -14.36 -19.47
C ALA A 115 7.89 -13.16 -20.32
N ALA A 116 8.24 -11.96 -19.84
CA ALA A 116 7.69 -10.67 -20.26
C ALA A 116 7.20 -10.79 -21.69
N ALA A 117 5.89 -11.05 -21.86
CA ALA A 117 5.39 -11.61 -23.10
C ALA A 117 5.87 -10.67 -24.21
N ALA A 118 6.66 -11.19 -25.15
CA ALA A 118 7.10 -10.41 -26.28
C ALA A 118 5.83 -9.77 -26.84
N GLY A 119 5.77 -8.44 -26.81
CA GLY A 119 4.53 -7.74 -27.12
C GLY A 119 4.04 -8.08 -28.52
N PRO A 120 2.78 -7.75 -28.82
CA PRO A 120 2.22 -8.00 -30.14
C PRO A 120 3.15 -7.46 -31.23
N GLN A 121 3.31 -8.22 -32.30
CA GLN A 121 4.10 -7.79 -33.45
C GLN A 121 3.32 -6.69 -34.17
N VAL A 122 3.82 -5.46 -34.11
CA VAL A 122 3.17 -4.31 -34.72
C VAL A 122 3.87 -3.95 -36.02
N ALA A 123 3.10 -3.71 -37.08
CA ALA A 123 3.67 -3.33 -38.38
C ALA A 123 4.37 -1.96 -38.28
N PRO A 124 5.63 -1.83 -38.75
CA PRO A 124 6.33 -0.55 -38.77
C PRO A 124 5.52 0.53 -39.51
N GLY A 125 5.46 1.74 -38.96
CA GLY A 125 4.71 2.86 -39.53
C GLY A 125 3.18 2.75 -39.42
N SER A 126 2.66 1.72 -38.74
CA SER A 126 1.23 1.66 -38.43
C SER A 126 0.86 2.59 -37.26
N PRO A 127 -0.42 3.00 -37.12
CA PRO A 127 -0.87 3.77 -35.96
C PRO A 127 -0.56 3.11 -34.62
N ALA A 128 -0.59 1.78 -34.56
CA ALA A 128 -0.22 1.04 -33.36
C ALA A 128 1.28 1.13 -33.05
N ALA A 129 2.16 1.17 -34.07
CA ALA A 129 3.60 1.31 -33.86
C ALA A 129 3.93 2.72 -33.35
N GLU A 130 3.26 3.75 -33.90
CA GLU A 130 3.35 5.11 -33.37
C GLU A 130 2.78 5.18 -31.94
N GLY A 131 1.65 4.52 -31.68
CA GLY A 131 1.05 4.40 -30.36
C GLY A 131 2.01 3.81 -29.33
N GLN A 132 2.69 2.72 -29.67
CA GLN A 132 3.73 2.11 -28.84
C GLN A 132 4.84 3.10 -28.47
N ALA A 133 5.32 3.88 -29.45
CA ALA A 133 6.35 4.89 -29.22
C ALA A 133 5.84 6.05 -28.33
N ILE A 134 4.60 6.50 -28.55
CA ILE A 134 3.97 7.52 -27.70
C ILE A 134 3.86 6.99 -26.27
N ILE A 135 3.36 5.77 -26.06
CA ILE A 135 3.24 5.15 -24.73
C ILE A 135 4.62 5.13 -24.04
N ALA A 136 5.67 4.72 -24.74
CA ALA A 136 7.04 4.68 -24.22
C ALA A 136 7.56 6.05 -23.74
N SER A 137 7.07 7.15 -24.34
CA SER A 137 7.48 8.52 -24.02
C SER A 137 6.63 9.20 -22.93
N LYS A 138 5.52 8.59 -22.54
CA LYS A 138 4.52 9.19 -21.62
C LYS A 138 4.55 8.49 -20.24
N PRO A 139 3.93 9.08 -19.20
CA PRO A 139 3.89 8.50 -17.85
C PRO A 139 3.28 7.10 -17.73
N CYS A 140 2.66 6.57 -18.79
CA CYS A 140 2.08 5.23 -18.86
C CYS A 140 3.05 4.14 -18.34
N VAL A 141 4.32 4.21 -18.75
CA VAL A 141 5.35 3.21 -18.42
C VAL A 141 5.70 3.16 -16.93
N GLY A 142 5.55 4.28 -16.22
CA GLY A 142 5.84 4.37 -14.79
C GLY A 142 4.77 3.71 -13.92
N CYS A 143 3.52 3.65 -14.42
CA CYS A 143 2.40 3.10 -13.66
C CYS A 143 2.02 1.69 -14.10
N HIS A 144 2.17 1.34 -15.37
CA HIS A 144 1.64 0.09 -15.93
C HIS A 144 2.73 -0.85 -16.44
N THR A 145 2.47 -2.14 -16.28
CA THR A 145 3.12 -3.18 -17.08
C THR A 145 2.44 -3.24 -18.43
N ILE A 146 3.19 -3.04 -19.52
CA ILE A 146 2.64 -3.00 -20.88
C ILE A 146 3.49 -3.91 -21.79
N PRO A 147 2.97 -5.08 -22.20
CA PRO A 147 3.73 -6.01 -23.05
C PRO A 147 4.18 -5.35 -24.34
N GLY A 148 5.48 -5.44 -24.66
CA GLY A 148 6.07 -4.85 -25.87
C GLY A 148 6.53 -3.41 -25.76
N VAL A 149 6.20 -2.68 -24.69
CA VAL A 149 6.69 -1.31 -24.51
C VAL A 149 7.94 -1.32 -23.63
N PRO A 150 9.11 -0.86 -24.13
CA PRO A 150 10.32 -0.81 -23.33
C PRO A 150 10.15 0.03 -22.05
N GLY A 151 10.59 -0.51 -20.92
CA GLY A 151 10.52 0.20 -19.63
C GLY A 151 9.15 0.24 -18.97
N ALA A 152 8.10 -0.29 -19.61
CA ALA A 152 6.75 -0.34 -19.05
C ALA A 152 6.59 -1.52 -18.08
N ASN A 153 7.12 -1.37 -16.88
CA ASN A 153 7.09 -2.37 -15.80
C ASN A 153 6.43 -1.83 -14.51
N GLY A 154 5.69 -0.73 -14.61
CA GLY A 154 5.00 -0.14 -13.47
C GLY A 154 3.93 -1.06 -12.88
N THR A 155 3.69 -0.94 -11.57
CA THR A 155 2.71 -1.76 -10.83
C THR A 155 1.69 -0.94 -10.04
N VAL A 156 1.72 0.39 -10.19
CA VAL A 156 0.73 1.29 -9.58
C VAL A 156 -0.64 1.10 -10.23
N GLY A 157 -0.65 1.01 -11.57
CA GLY A 157 -1.79 0.62 -12.36
C GLY A 157 -1.80 -0.88 -12.64
N PRO A 158 -2.95 -1.44 -13.07
CA PRO A 158 -3.03 -2.84 -13.46
C PRO A 158 -2.15 -3.14 -14.68
N ASN A 159 -1.67 -4.37 -14.79
CA ASN A 159 -1.06 -4.89 -16.01
C ASN A 159 -2.04 -4.72 -17.19
N LEU A 160 -1.56 -4.28 -18.36
CA LEU A 160 -2.36 -4.04 -19.56
C LEU A 160 -2.33 -5.21 -20.56
N ALA A 161 -1.66 -6.32 -20.24
CA ALA A 161 -1.77 -7.56 -21.01
C ALA A 161 -3.25 -7.98 -21.15
N GLY A 162 -3.68 -8.25 -22.39
CA GLY A 162 -5.06 -8.63 -22.69
C GLY A 162 -6.10 -7.55 -22.39
N VAL A 163 -5.72 -6.26 -22.29
CA VAL A 163 -6.68 -5.19 -21.95
C VAL A 163 -7.83 -5.09 -22.94
N ALA A 164 -7.59 -5.32 -24.23
CA ALA A 164 -8.63 -5.27 -25.26
C ALA A 164 -9.66 -6.41 -25.12
N SER A 165 -9.27 -7.52 -24.48
CA SER A 165 -10.14 -8.68 -24.27
C SER A 165 -11.00 -8.58 -23.00
N ARG A 166 -10.82 -7.53 -22.18
CA ARG A 166 -11.57 -7.37 -20.93
C ARG A 166 -12.97 -6.85 -21.23
N PRO A 167 -14.01 -7.31 -20.51
CA PRO A 167 -15.36 -6.76 -20.67
C PRO A 167 -15.51 -5.35 -20.07
N THR A 168 -14.67 -5.01 -19.09
CA THR A 168 -14.64 -3.70 -18.44
C THR A 168 -13.21 -3.29 -18.10
N ILE A 169 -12.97 -1.98 -17.99
CA ILE A 169 -11.71 -1.38 -17.56
C ILE A 169 -11.93 -0.43 -16.37
N ALA A 170 -10.88 0.26 -15.92
CA ALA A 170 -10.93 1.18 -14.79
C ALA A 170 -11.46 0.55 -13.48
N GLY A 171 -11.30 -0.76 -13.29
CA GLY A 171 -11.86 -1.48 -12.15
C GLY A 171 -13.39 -1.61 -12.20
N GLY A 172 -13.95 -1.75 -13.41
CA GLY A 172 -15.38 -1.98 -13.65
C GLY A 172 -16.20 -0.72 -13.94
N ALA A 173 -15.59 0.47 -13.89
CA ALA A 173 -16.30 1.74 -14.07
C ALA A 173 -16.62 2.05 -15.54
N VAL A 174 -15.85 1.50 -16.49
CA VAL A 174 -16.02 1.77 -17.91
C VAL A 174 -16.20 0.43 -18.63
N PRO A 175 -17.29 0.26 -19.42
CA PRO A 175 -17.39 -0.83 -20.39
C PRO A 175 -16.20 -0.83 -21.34
N ASN A 176 -15.90 -1.96 -21.96
CA ASN A 176 -14.81 -2.03 -22.93
C ASN A 176 -15.31 -2.72 -24.19
N ASN A 177 -16.21 -2.04 -24.89
CA ASN A 177 -16.88 -2.55 -26.10
C ASN A 177 -16.11 -2.20 -27.38
N GLY A 178 -14.93 -1.59 -27.27
CA GLY A 178 -14.10 -1.23 -28.40
C GLY A 178 -13.22 0.00 -28.15
N PRO A 179 -12.60 0.54 -29.21
CA PRO A 179 -11.59 1.58 -29.12
C PRO A 179 -12.13 2.90 -28.54
N ASP A 180 -13.40 3.22 -28.76
CA ASP A 180 -14.00 4.47 -28.28
C ASP A 180 -14.07 4.52 -26.74
N ASP A 181 -14.36 3.39 -26.10
CA ASP A 181 -14.40 3.29 -24.63
C ASP A 181 -13.00 3.45 -24.03
N LEU A 182 -12.00 2.81 -24.65
CA LEU A 182 -10.59 2.97 -24.27
C LEU A 182 -10.13 4.43 -24.45
N LYS A 183 -10.49 5.05 -25.58
CA LYS A 183 -10.17 6.45 -25.89
C LYS A 183 -10.79 7.39 -24.87
N ALA A 184 -12.09 7.22 -24.58
CA ALA A 184 -12.80 8.01 -23.60
C ALA A 184 -12.13 7.93 -22.21
N TRP A 185 -11.73 6.72 -21.79
CA TRP A 185 -11.02 6.51 -20.55
C TRP A 185 -9.68 7.25 -20.50
N ILE A 186 -8.79 7.07 -21.48
CA ILE A 186 -7.44 7.67 -21.44
C ILE A 186 -7.45 9.19 -21.61
N MET A 187 -8.50 9.74 -22.23
CA MET A 187 -8.68 11.18 -22.43
C MET A 187 -9.15 11.90 -21.16
N ASN A 188 -10.00 11.27 -20.33
CA ASN A 188 -10.48 11.87 -19.09
C ASN A 188 -10.74 10.87 -17.94
N PRO A 189 -9.70 10.21 -17.38
CA PRO A 189 -9.92 9.20 -16.36
C PRO A 189 -10.68 9.71 -15.11
N PRO A 190 -10.36 10.89 -14.53
CA PRO A 190 -11.11 11.40 -13.37
C PRO A 190 -12.58 11.71 -13.66
N GLY A 191 -12.93 12.04 -14.91
CA GLY A 191 -14.31 12.28 -15.33
C GLY A 191 -15.14 11.00 -15.40
N LEU A 192 -14.54 9.88 -15.80
CA LEU A 192 -15.23 8.57 -15.87
C LEU A 192 -15.21 7.83 -14.54
N LYS A 193 -14.14 8.00 -13.74
CA LYS A 193 -14.02 7.40 -12.41
C LYS A 193 -13.46 8.42 -11.40
N PRO A 194 -14.34 9.16 -10.71
CA PRO A 194 -13.92 10.06 -9.64
C PRO A 194 -13.06 9.33 -8.59
N GLY A 195 -11.94 9.96 -8.19
CA GLY A 195 -10.99 9.37 -7.24
C GLY A 195 -10.02 8.34 -7.82
N THR A 196 -10.01 8.13 -9.15
CA THR A 196 -8.94 7.34 -9.79
C THR A 196 -7.56 7.99 -9.61
N ALA A 197 -6.53 7.16 -9.44
CA ALA A 197 -5.14 7.62 -9.40
C ALA A 197 -4.56 7.93 -10.79
N MET A 198 -5.22 7.49 -11.87
CA MET A 198 -4.79 7.81 -13.24
C MET A 198 -5.10 9.28 -13.55
N PRO A 199 -4.09 10.14 -13.79
CA PRO A 199 -4.32 11.56 -14.04
C PRO A 199 -4.77 11.82 -15.48
N ASN A 200 -5.21 13.04 -15.75
CA ASN A 200 -5.32 13.52 -17.13
C ASN A 200 -3.92 13.68 -17.72
N LEU A 201 -3.68 13.00 -18.85
CA LEU A 201 -2.37 12.96 -19.51
C LEU A 201 -2.16 14.09 -20.52
N GLY A 202 -3.19 14.89 -20.79
CA GLY A 202 -3.13 15.99 -21.76
C GLY A 202 -2.86 15.52 -23.19
N LEU A 203 -3.42 14.36 -23.57
CA LEU A 203 -3.26 13.77 -24.89
C LEU A 203 -4.05 14.59 -25.93
N SER A 204 -3.46 14.74 -27.12
CA SER A 204 -4.23 15.11 -28.30
C SER A 204 -5.09 13.94 -28.79
N ASP A 205 -6.10 14.25 -29.61
CA ASP A 205 -6.99 13.23 -30.17
C ASP A 205 -6.25 12.20 -31.04
N ASP A 206 -5.25 12.65 -31.80
CA ASP A 206 -4.39 11.81 -32.64
C ASP A 206 -3.51 10.88 -31.78
N GLU A 207 -2.86 11.40 -30.74
CA GLU A 207 -2.08 10.59 -29.80
C GLU A 207 -2.96 9.53 -29.14
N ALA A 208 -4.14 9.91 -28.64
CA ALA A 208 -5.06 8.98 -28.02
C ALA A 208 -5.52 7.88 -28.99
N THR A 209 -5.80 8.23 -30.23
CA THR A 209 -6.18 7.26 -31.29
C THR A 209 -5.06 6.25 -31.55
N LYS A 210 -3.81 6.71 -31.66
CA LYS A 210 -2.64 5.84 -31.87
C LYS A 210 -2.35 4.94 -30.67
N ILE A 211 -2.43 5.50 -29.45
CA ILE A 211 -2.31 4.73 -28.20
C ILE A 211 -3.37 3.62 -28.18
N VAL A 212 -4.63 3.95 -28.46
CA VAL A 212 -5.72 2.97 -28.47
C VAL A 212 -5.49 1.91 -29.55
N ALA A 213 -5.01 2.29 -30.74
CA ALA A 213 -4.66 1.33 -31.78
C ALA A 213 -3.63 0.31 -31.29
N TYR A 214 -2.66 0.72 -30.46
CA TYR A 214 -1.74 -0.22 -29.80
C TYR A 214 -2.44 -1.07 -28.73
N LEU A 215 -3.24 -0.47 -27.85
CA LEU A 215 -3.95 -1.21 -26.79
C LEU A 215 -4.89 -2.27 -27.36
N GLU A 216 -5.51 -2.03 -28.51
CA GLU A 216 -6.35 -2.99 -29.25
C GLU A 216 -5.58 -4.24 -29.72
N THR A 217 -4.25 -4.16 -29.84
CA THR A 217 -3.41 -5.33 -30.14
C THR A 217 -3.14 -6.22 -28.93
N LEU A 218 -3.41 -5.74 -27.72
CA LEU A 218 -3.21 -6.48 -26.46
C LEU A 218 -4.46 -7.31 -26.14
N LYS A 219 -4.59 -8.45 -26.80
CA LYS A 219 -5.68 -9.43 -26.59
C LYS A 219 -5.29 -10.59 -25.69
#